data_AF-A0A2M7KP92-F1
#
_entry.id   AF-A0A2M7KP92-F1
#
_cell.length_a   1.000
_cell.length_b   1.000
_cell.length_c   1.000
_cell.angle_alpha   90.00
_cell.angle_beta   90.00
_cell.angle_gamma   90.00
#
_symmetry.space_group_name_H-M   'P 1'
#
loop_
_entity.id
_entity.type
_entity.pdbx_description
1 polymer ?
#
loop_
_entity_poly.entity_id
_entity_poly.type
_entity_poly.pdbx_seq_one_letter_code
_entity_poly.pdbx_strand_id
1 'polypeptide(L)'
;MTARLSLSLALLASACVIGRAQPLTALVSPAGQVALSHGRQQLGTLTPGLFENEWRFVSLSGTPAATTTPEVRAGRIVSPSQVVVAGEVRPSQTDQGARLAYRLTPEKDLSLNSLHVSWELPIALVSGSEYTAGEATGTVPPEFAETRVWSGTTSDLSLKLTTGDEVRFEFDEPTVVLLQDNRQWGATFSVRIGPSWFPAETWPAGKPLEMAFTLSAPGGMNMESDTPVTIEAGDQWVPLKVDLDIEPGSALDFTGVGQADAPAGKHGWIVARPDGHLAFADDPNTPRRFYGPNFCFSALYITHAQADRLADRLMRLGYNAVRVHHYEGELIDRSGGTSTKLNPDKLDQLDYLFAALKKRGIYVTTDLYVSRPVFANEVFPGAEGNLEMDEYKMLVPVNAKAMDNWKAFSRNLLTHTNPYTSLRYADDPTLAWLSMINEGNFGNYTGRLSARARKDWDAAWAAWLQKQGKAGTKWGAQPEFNLFLAETDRTMCADMRKFLREEIGTKALLTNMNAWSNPIQNQLSRQDYDYVDDHFYVDHPQFLEQPWRLPSRCSNTSPVAGGAAGGRQISFTRLLDKPFTLSEYNYSGPGRYRGVGGLLTGCLGAIQDWSVIWRFAYSHNRGNL
;
A
#
# COMPACT_ATOMS: atom_id res chain seq x y z
N MET A 1 27.76 26.84 -39.56
CA MET A 1 28.84 25.98 -39.01
C MET A 1 29.64 26.83 -38.04
N THR A 2 29.08 27.13 -36.86
CA THR A 2 29.66 27.95 -35.77
C THR A 2 28.59 28.06 -34.67
N ALA A 3 28.53 27.06 -33.78
CA ALA A 3 27.87 27.11 -32.45
C ALA A 3 27.93 25.73 -31.76
N ARG A 4 29.14 25.15 -31.67
CA ARG A 4 29.41 23.95 -30.87
C ARG A 4 30.78 24.09 -30.20
N LEU A 5 31.01 25.16 -29.46
CA LEU A 5 32.24 25.33 -28.68
C LEU A 5 32.07 26.40 -27.58
N SER A 6 31.04 26.25 -26.74
CA SER A 6 30.87 27.11 -25.55
C SER A 6 30.25 26.41 -24.34
N LEU A 7 29.91 25.12 -24.43
CA LEU A 7 29.30 24.37 -23.31
C LEU A 7 30.27 23.48 -22.52
N SER A 8 31.54 23.39 -22.96
CA SER A 8 32.52 22.47 -22.39
C SER A 8 33.45 23.09 -21.35
N LEU A 9 33.44 24.41 -21.16
CA LEU A 9 34.31 25.11 -20.20
C LEU A 9 33.60 25.59 -18.92
N ALA A 10 32.27 25.62 -18.88
CA ALA A 10 31.52 25.96 -17.66
C ALA A 10 31.33 24.77 -16.70
N LEU A 11 31.63 23.54 -17.15
CA LEU A 11 31.55 22.31 -16.34
C LEU A 11 32.86 21.93 -15.65
N LEU A 12 33.96 22.66 -15.90
CA LEU A 12 35.28 22.36 -15.31
C LEU A 12 35.76 23.37 -14.26
N ALA A 13 34.98 24.42 -13.96
CA ALA A 13 35.33 25.45 -12.96
C ALA A 13 34.59 25.31 -11.61
N SER A 14 33.90 24.19 -11.37
CA SER A 14 33.38 23.84 -10.02
C SER A 14 34.12 22.67 -9.37
N ALA A 15 35.18 22.16 -10.00
CA ALA A 15 35.97 21.04 -9.50
C ALA A 15 37.28 21.52 -8.85
N CYS A 16 37.18 22.41 -7.85
CA CYS A 16 38.22 22.65 -6.84
C CYS A 16 37.69 23.49 -5.68
N VAL A 17 36.46 23.22 -5.23
CA VAL A 17 36.17 23.39 -3.80
C VAL A 17 36.63 22.07 -3.20
N ILE A 18 37.63 22.11 -2.32
CA ILE A 18 37.91 20.99 -1.42
C ILE A 18 36.62 20.81 -0.62
N GLY A 19 35.74 19.95 -1.12
CA GLY A 19 34.47 19.67 -0.48
C GLY A 19 34.79 19.13 0.89
N ARG A 20 34.49 19.88 1.95
CA ARG A 20 34.34 19.26 3.26
C ARG A 20 33.36 18.11 3.07
N ALA A 21 33.77 16.89 3.39
CA ALA A 21 32.87 15.75 3.40
C ALA A 21 31.61 16.17 4.16
N GLN A 22 30.43 15.87 3.62
CA GLN A 22 29.20 16.19 4.32
C GLN A 22 29.19 15.41 5.64
N PRO A 23 28.86 16.04 6.77
CA PRO A 23 28.76 15.33 8.04
C PRO A 23 27.62 14.31 7.98
N LEU A 24 27.70 13.26 8.79
CA LEU A 24 26.57 12.36 9.00
C LEU A 24 25.43 13.11 9.71
N THR A 25 24.19 12.72 9.44
CA THR A 25 23.01 13.25 10.16
C THR A 25 22.43 12.18 11.06
N ALA A 26 22.22 12.54 12.34
CA ALA A 26 21.45 11.79 13.32
C ALA A 26 20.09 12.48 13.54
N LEU A 27 19.05 11.95 12.90
CA LEU A 27 17.69 12.48 13.01
C LEU A 27 16.93 11.78 14.15
N VAL A 28 16.60 12.53 15.20
CA VAL A 28 15.89 12.03 16.38
C VAL A 28 14.38 12.18 16.20
N SER A 29 13.67 11.06 16.20
CA SER A 29 12.20 11.02 16.05
C SER A 29 11.48 11.50 17.32
N PRO A 30 10.20 11.91 17.23
CA PRO A 30 9.41 12.28 18.40
C PRO A 30 9.32 11.16 19.44
N ALA A 31 9.27 9.90 18.97
CA ALA A 31 9.20 8.73 19.84
C ALA A 31 10.55 8.36 20.48
N GLY A 32 11.68 8.89 20.00
CA GLY A 32 13.03 8.62 20.54
C GLY A 32 13.88 7.60 19.77
N GLN A 33 13.49 7.27 18.53
CA GLN A 33 14.36 6.54 17.60
C GLN A 33 15.34 7.50 16.92
N VAL A 34 16.52 7.04 16.53
CA VAL A 34 17.50 7.90 15.83
C VAL A 34 17.89 7.28 14.51
N ALA A 35 17.57 7.94 13.40
CA ALA A 35 17.98 7.51 12.07
C ALA A 35 19.34 8.13 11.71
N LEU A 36 20.30 7.29 11.31
CA LEU A 36 21.60 7.74 10.81
C LEU A 36 21.61 7.77 9.30
N SER A 37 22.19 8.82 8.72
CA SER A 37 22.29 8.97 7.26
C SER A 37 23.52 9.76 6.82
N HIS A 38 24.00 9.49 5.62
CA HIS A 38 24.93 10.36 4.89
C HIS A 38 24.17 10.93 3.67
N GLY A 39 23.78 12.20 3.74
CA GLY A 39 22.96 12.83 2.70
C GLY A 39 21.61 12.13 2.55
N ARG A 40 21.42 11.37 1.46
CA ARG A 40 20.19 10.59 1.21
C ARG A 40 20.33 9.10 1.53
N GLN A 41 21.54 8.63 1.82
CA GLN A 41 21.77 7.22 2.11
C GLN A 41 21.50 6.96 3.60
N GLN A 42 20.51 6.13 3.90
CA GLN A 42 20.25 5.69 5.26
C GLN A 42 21.29 4.64 5.67
N LEU A 43 21.93 4.87 6.81
CA LEU A 43 22.95 4.00 7.40
C LEU A 43 22.36 3.08 8.47
N GLY A 44 21.12 3.31 8.89
CA GLY A 44 20.38 2.47 9.84
C GLY A 44 19.62 3.29 10.87
N THR A 45 18.99 2.62 11.83
CA THR A 45 18.21 3.28 12.87
C THR A 45 18.56 2.69 14.24
N LEU A 46 18.80 3.56 15.22
CA LEU A 46 18.90 3.21 16.63
C LEU A 46 17.51 3.15 17.25
N THR A 47 17.14 1.99 17.79
CA THR A 47 15.84 1.77 18.43
C THR A 47 16.00 0.99 19.74
N PRO A 48 15.46 1.47 20.87
CA PRO A 48 15.32 0.66 22.07
C PRO A 48 14.49 -0.59 21.82
N GLY A 49 14.95 -1.73 22.32
CA GLY A 49 14.29 -3.02 22.19
C GLY A 49 14.60 -3.96 23.34
N LEU A 50 13.77 -4.98 23.48
CA LEU A 50 13.91 -5.98 24.53
C LEU A 50 13.57 -7.37 24.02
N PHE A 51 14.13 -8.37 24.68
CA PHE A 51 13.78 -9.77 24.52
C PHE A 51 13.23 -10.29 25.85
N GLU A 52 11.99 -10.79 25.85
CA GLU A 52 11.48 -11.60 26.96
C GLU A 52 12.00 -13.04 26.86
N ASN A 53 11.60 -13.87 27.83
CA ASN A 53 11.72 -15.32 27.77
C ASN A 53 11.25 -15.89 26.42
N GLU A 54 11.89 -16.97 25.99
CA GLU A 54 11.72 -17.61 24.67
C GLU A 54 12.13 -16.72 23.49
N TRP A 55 12.98 -15.71 23.72
CA TRP A 55 13.47 -14.79 22.69
C TRP A 55 12.37 -14.03 21.96
N ARG A 56 11.26 -13.72 22.65
CA ARG A 56 10.18 -12.90 22.10
C ARG A 56 10.61 -11.43 22.07
N PHE A 57 10.81 -10.91 20.87
CA PHE A 57 11.32 -9.56 20.60
C PHE A 57 10.20 -8.52 20.48
N VAL A 58 10.44 -7.33 21.00
CA VAL A 58 9.70 -6.11 20.65
C VAL A 58 10.63 -4.90 20.75
N SER A 59 10.30 -3.84 20.02
CA SER A 59 11.03 -2.57 20.02
C SER A 59 10.11 -1.39 20.31
N LEU A 60 10.72 -0.23 20.53
CA LEU A 60 10.04 1.04 20.78
C LEU A 60 9.07 1.32 19.64
N SER A 61 7.81 1.60 19.98
CA SER A 61 6.83 2.04 18.99
C SER A 61 7.23 3.39 18.39
N GLY A 62 6.89 3.61 17.12
CA GLY A 62 7.11 4.90 16.46
C GLY A 62 6.13 6.00 16.88
N THR A 63 5.28 5.75 17.89
CA THR A 63 4.26 6.68 18.37
C THR A 63 4.80 7.45 19.58
N PRO A 64 4.88 8.78 19.51
CA PRO A 64 5.38 9.57 20.63
C PRO A 64 4.42 9.52 21.83
N ALA A 65 4.99 9.57 23.03
CA ALA A 65 4.24 9.83 24.25
C ALA A 65 3.87 11.32 24.34
N ALA A 66 2.77 11.62 25.03
CA ALA A 66 2.31 13.00 25.23
C ALA A 66 3.33 13.90 25.96
N THR A 67 4.31 13.29 26.63
CA THR A 67 5.41 13.97 27.34
C THR A 67 6.57 14.38 26.43
N THR A 68 6.50 14.12 25.12
CA THR A 68 7.56 14.45 24.16
C THR A 68 7.75 15.96 24.03
N THR A 69 9.00 16.42 24.17
CA THR A 69 9.48 17.78 23.89
C THR A 69 10.75 17.71 23.02
N PRO A 70 11.25 18.84 22.46
CA PRO A 70 12.52 18.83 21.75
C PRO A 70 13.71 18.30 22.58
N GLU A 71 13.72 18.56 23.89
CA GLU A 71 14.75 18.15 24.84
C GLU A 71 14.59 16.71 25.34
N VAL A 72 13.36 16.18 25.33
CA VAL A 72 13.03 14.83 25.79
C VAL A 72 12.10 14.18 24.77
N ARG A 73 12.63 13.24 24.00
CA ARG A 73 11.81 12.43 23.07
C ARG A 73 11.33 11.20 23.80
N ALA A 74 10.03 10.93 23.76
CA ALA A 74 9.43 9.92 24.59
C ALA A 74 8.53 8.98 23.79
N GLY A 75 8.57 7.71 24.09
CA GLY A 75 7.79 6.66 23.46
C GLY A 75 7.53 5.51 24.43
N ARG A 76 7.01 4.40 23.91
CA ARG A 76 6.77 3.20 24.72
C ARG A 76 7.06 1.91 23.96
N ILE A 77 7.52 0.92 24.70
CA ILE A 77 7.55 -0.49 24.29
C ILE A 77 6.38 -1.17 24.98
N VAL A 78 5.56 -1.93 24.25
CA VAL A 78 4.56 -2.83 24.84
C VAL A 78 5.10 -4.24 24.70
N SER A 79 5.46 -4.85 25.82
CA SER A 79 6.09 -6.17 25.84
C SER A 79 5.14 -7.28 25.37
N PRO A 80 5.65 -8.46 24.96
CA PRO A 80 4.82 -9.63 24.67
C PRO A 80 3.88 -10.00 25.83
N SER A 81 4.32 -9.80 27.08
CA SER A 81 3.50 -9.96 28.29
C SER A 81 2.57 -8.78 28.61
N GLN A 82 2.40 -7.83 27.68
CA GLN A 82 1.55 -6.64 27.80
C GLN A 82 1.98 -5.66 28.90
N VAL A 83 3.26 -5.67 29.28
CA VAL A 83 3.84 -4.66 30.17
C VAL A 83 4.34 -3.48 29.34
N VAL A 84 3.94 -2.28 29.74
CA VAL A 84 4.41 -1.05 29.11
C VAL A 84 5.75 -0.67 29.74
N VAL A 85 6.73 -0.37 28.89
CA VAL A 85 8.00 0.25 29.27
C VAL A 85 8.03 1.65 28.67
N ALA A 86 8.03 2.66 29.53
CA ALA A 86 8.24 4.04 29.13
C ALA A 86 9.69 4.21 28.67
N GLY A 87 9.89 4.82 27.51
CA GLY A 87 11.22 5.12 26.98
C GLY A 87 11.37 6.61 26.73
N GLU A 88 12.43 7.18 27.29
CA GLU A 88 12.83 8.56 27.05
C GLU A 88 14.24 8.58 26.46
N VAL A 89 14.51 9.53 25.57
CA VAL A 89 15.86 9.90 25.15
C VAL A 89 16.04 11.41 25.25
N ARG A 90 17.16 11.81 25.83
CA ARG A 90 17.62 13.20 25.89
C ARG A 90 18.75 13.40 24.88
N PRO A 91 18.43 13.83 23.66
CA PRO A 91 19.43 14.09 22.63
C PRO A 91 20.14 15.43 22.89
N SER A 92 21.45 15.49 22.66
CA SER A 92 22.23 16.73 22.74
C SER A 92 23.38 16.73 21.73
N GLN A 93 23.55 17.83 21.00
CA GLN A 93 24.72 18.02 20.14
C GLN A 93 25.95 18.30 21.01
N THR A 94 27.07 17.66 20.71
CA THR A 94 28.40 17.89 21.30
C THR A 94 29.39 18.31 20.21
N ASP A 95 30.58 18.74 20.61
CA ASP A 95 31.68 19.05 19.68
C ASP A 95 32.16 17.81 18.91
N GLN A 96 31.96 16.61 19.49
CA GLN A 96 32.35 15.32 18.92
C GLN A 96 31.24 14.71 18.03
N GLY A 97 29.97 15.05 18.27
CA GLY A 97 28.83 14.54 17.50
C GLY A 97 27.50 14.60 18.26
N ALA A 98 26.72 13.52 18.26
CA ALA A 98 25.39 13.48 18.88
C ALA A 98 25.38 12.58 20.13
N ARG A 99 25.19 13.16 21.32
CA ARG A 99 25.02 12.40 22.56
C ARG A 99 23.55 12.03 22.78
N LEU A 100 23.31 10.75 23.03
CA LEU A 100 21.99 10.17 23.29
C LEU A 100 21.97 9.57 24.69
N ALA A 101 21.14 10.10 25.59
CA ALA A 101 20.93 9.55 26.92
C ALA A 101 19.52 8.95 27.04
N TYR A 102 19.44 7.63 26.99
CA TYR A 102 18.22 6.85 27.12
C TYR A 102 17.89 6.54 28.58
N ARG A 103 16.60 6.57 28.91
CA ARG A 103 16.04 6.11 30.18
C ARG A 103 14.81 5.27 29.88
N LEU A 104 14.85 3.99 30.24
CA LEU A 104 13.75 3.03 30.06
C LEU A 104 13.20 2.65 31.43
N THR A 105 11.89 2.57 31.62
CA THR A 105 11.27 2.27 32.93
C THR A 105 10.02 1.41 32.75
N PRO A 106 9.92 0.23 33.39
CA PRO A 106 8.79 -0.66 33.21
C PRO A 106 7.67 -0.29 34.20
N GLU A 107 6.41 -0.35 33.77
CA GLU A 107 5.27 -0.08 34.67
C GLU A 107 5.03 -1.22 35.68
N LYS A 108 5.51 -2.43 35.37
CA LYS A 108 5.38 -3.64 36.19
C LYS A 108 6.67 -4.45 36.11
N ASP A 109 6.85 -5.38 37.04
CA ASP A 109 7.96 -6.33 37.00
C ASP A 109 7.98 -7.07 35.66
N LEU A 110 9.15 -7.13 35.02
CA LEU A 110 9.32 -7.68 33.69
C LEU A 110 10.55 -8.58 33.63
N SER A 111 10.38 -9.84 33.24
CA SER A 111 11.49 -10.79 33.09
C SER A 111 12.07 -10.72 31.68
N LEU A 112 13.36 -10.38 31.57
CA LEU A 112 14.04 -10.09 30.30
C LEU A 112 15.30 -10.93 30.10
N ASN A 113 15.52 -11.34 28.86
CA ASN A 113 16.80 -11.88 28.37
C ASN A 113 17.76 -10.76 27.93
N SER A 114 17.24 -9.65 27.41
CA SER A 114 18.05 -8.45 27.15
C SER A 114 17.21 -7.19 27.05
N LEU A 115 17.86 -6.06 27.31
CA LEU A 115 17.37 -4.71 27.05
C LEU A 115 18.49 -3.94 26.37
N HIS A 116 18.20 -3.31 25.24
CA HIS A 116 19.24 -2.67 24.44
C HIS A 116 18.70 -1.50 23.63
N VAL A 117 19.60 -0.63 23.20
CA VAL A 117 19.42 0.22 22.01
C VAL A 117 20.14 -0.48 20.86
N SER A 118 19.41 -0.87 19.83
CA SER A 118 19.97 -1.56 18.66
C SER A 118 20.12 -0.57 17.52
N TRP A 119 21.34 -0.38 17.02
CA TRP A 119 21.54 0.16 15.67
C TRP A 119 21.41 -0.98 14.66
N GLU A 120 20.31 -0.97 13.91
CA GLU A 120 20.06 -1.95 12.84
C GLU A 120 20.37 -1.33 11.47
N LEU A 121 21.16 -2.05 10.66
CA LEU A 121 21.62 -1.58 9.35
C LEU A 121 21.69 -2.72 8.32
N PRO A 122 21.59 -2.42 7.01
CA PRO A 122 21.77 -3.43 5.96
C PRO A 122 23.15 -4.09 6.02
N ILE A 123 23.19 -5.43 5.88
CA ILE A 123 24.46 -6.17 5.91
C ILE A 123 25.44 -5.72 4.80
N ALA A 124 24.91 -5.23 3.68
CA ALA A 124 25.70 -4.70 2.57
C ALA A 124 26.56 -3.47 2.95
N LEU A 125 26.21 -2.77 4.04
CA LEU A 125 26.99 -1.63 4.53
C LEU A 125 28.18 -2.04 5.39
N VAL A 126 28.24 -3.28 5.88
CA VAL A 126 29.26 -3.71 6.85
C VAL A 126 29.96 -5.02 6.49
N SER A 127 29.45 -5.79 5.53
CA SER A 127 30.09 -7.04 5.08
C SER A 127 31.56 -6.80 4.70
N GLY A 128 32.49 -7.52 5.34
CA GLY A 128 33.93 -7.36 5.16
C GLY A 128 34.54 -6.12 5.83
N SER A 129 33.76 -5.32 6.55
CA SER A 129 34.23 -4.09 7.18
C SER A 129 34.86 -4.35 8.55
N GLU A 130 35.83 -3.50 8.91
CA GLU A 130 36.55 -3.58 10.18
C GLU A 130 35.74 -2.93 11.31
N TYR A 131 35.88 -3.47 12.51
CA TYR A 131 35.41 -2.87 13.75
C TYR A 131 36.50 -2.89 14.83
N THR A 132 36.41 -1.94 15.74
CA THR A 132 37.20 -1.91 16.98
C THR A 132 36.27 -1.73 18.17
N ALA A 133 36.47 -2.45 19.26
CA ALA A 133 35.72 -2.32 20.51
C ALA A 133 36.70 -2.33 21.68
N GLY A 134 37.10 -1.14 22.13
CA GLY A 134 38.23 -0.99 23.05
C GLY A 134 39.50 -1.55 22.40
N GLU A 135 40.15 -2.50 23.06
CA GLU A 135 41.36 -3.16 22.54
C GLU A 135 41.06 -4.28 21.50
N ALA A 136 39.80 -4.73 21.39
CA ALA A 136 39.44 -5.78 20.44
C ALA A 136 39.29 -5.21 19.03
N THR A 137 39.92 -5.86 18.05
CA THR A 137 39.76 -5.52 16.62
C THR A 137 39.30 -6.73 15.84
N GLY A 138 38.43 -6.54 14.85
CA GLY A 138 37.98 -7.64 13.99
C GLY A 138 37.33 -7.16 12.71
N THR A 139 36.79 -8.10 11.94
CA THR A 139 36.06 -7.84 10.70
C THR A 139 34.71 -8.52 10.73
N VAL A 140 33.69 -7.84 10.22
CA VAL A 140 32.40 -8.49 9.94
C VAL A 140 32.60 -9.49 8.80
N PRO A 141 32.29 -10.78 8.97
CA PRO A 141 32.54 -11.80 7.95
C PRO A 141 31.88 -11.45 6.60
N PRO A 142 32.60 -11.56 5.46
CA PRO A 142 32.00 -11.33 4.13
C PRO A 142 30.79 -12.22 3.88
N GLU A 143 30.85 -13.48 4.32
CA GLU A 143 29.77 -14.48 4.25
C GLU A 143 29.28 -14.86 5.65
N PHE A 144 28.03 -15.31 5.76
CA PHE A 144 27.44 -15.66 7.07
C PHE A 144 28.16 -16.88 7.63
N ALA A 145 28.65 -16.76 8.86
CA ALA A 145 29.30 -17.85 9.59
C ALA A 145 28.55 -18.17 10.87
N GLU A 146 28.43 -17.18 11.75
CA GLU A 146 27.73 -17.27 13.03
C GLU A 146 26.97 -15.98 13.32
N THR A 147 25.96 -16.07 14.19
CA THR A 147 25.14 -14.91 14.55
C THR A 147 25.88 -13.92 15.44
N ARG A 148 26.76 -14.38 16.33
CA ARG A 148 27.54 -13.51 17.22
C ARG A 148 28.92 -13.24 16.62
N VAL A 149 29.12 -12.06 16.06
CA VAL A 149 30.44 -11.63 15.55
C VAL A 149 31.35 -11.22 16.71
N TRP A 150 30.82 -10.47 17.68
CA TRP A 150 31.56 -10.08 18.88
C TRP A 150 30.61 -9.71 20.01
N SER A 151 31.01 -9.96 21.25
CA SER A 151 30.29 -9.48 22.43
C SER A 151 31.25 -9.22 23.57
N GLY A 152 31.07 -8.09 24.26
CA GLY A 152 31.89 -7.72 25.41
C GLY A 152 31.44 -6.41 26.04
N THR A 153 32.03 -6.08 27.19
CA THR A 153 31.90 -4.75 27.80
C THR A 153 33.00 -3.86 27.26
N THR A 154 32.67 -2.68 26.75
CA THR A 154 33.63 -1.73 26.18
C THR A 154 33.24 -0.29 26.47
N SER A 155 34.23 0.61 26.51
CA SER A 155 34.01 2.06 26.63
C SER A 155 33.83 2.76 25.28
N ASP A 156 34.22 2.09 24.19
CA ASP A 156 34.10 2.61 22.84
C ASP A 156 33.86 1.49 21.82
N LEU A 157 33.27 1.86 20.68
CA LEU A 157 33.13 1.01 19.50
C LEU A 157 33.30 1.87 18.25
N SER A 158 34.09 1.43 17.29
CA SER A 158 34.11 1.95 15.93
C SER A 158 33.71 0.87 14.94
N LEU A 159 32.90 1.25 13.95
CA LEU A 159 32.50 0.40 12.83
C LEU A 159 32.70 1.14 11.51
N LYS A 160 33.58 0.61 10.65
CA LYS A 160 33.72 1.11 9.28
C LYS A 160 32.57 0.59 8.43
N LEU A 161 32.18 1.39 7.44
CA LEU A 161 31.15 1.05 6.47
C LEU A 161 31.76 0.91 5.07
N THR A 162 31.12 0.10 4.23
CA THR A 162 31.51 -0.08 2.82
C THR A 162 31.38 1.20 1.99
N THR A 163 30.69 2.21 2.50
CA THR A 163 30.60 3.57 1.92
C THR A 163 31.88 4.39 2.11
N GLY A 164 32.79 3.94 2.97
CA GLY A 164 33.95 4.70 3.43
C GLY A 164 33.69 5.55 4.67
N ASP A 165 32.45 5.56 5.18
CA ASP A 165 32.12 6.18 6.46
C ASP A 165 32.64 5.35 7.65
N GLU A 166 32.81 5.99 8.79
CA GLU A 166 33.12 5.35 10.07
C GLU A 166 32.19 5.92 11.14
N VAL A 167 31.45 5.05 11.83
CA VAL A 167 30.57 5.44 12.93
C VAL A 167 31.19 4.98 14.23
N ARG A 168 31.37 5.93 15.16
CA ARG A 168 31.97 5.70 16.46
C ARG A 168 30.94 5.91 17.57
N PHE A 169 31.04 5.08 18.59
CA PHE A 169 30.29 5.14 19.83
C PHE A 169 31.29 5.33 20.96
N GLU A 170 31.07 6.36 21.77
CA GLU A 170 31.77 6.55 23.04
C GLU A 170 30.73 6.42 24.16
N PHE A 171 30.87 5.41 25.01
CA PHE A 171 29.92 5.13 26.09
C PHE A 171 30.30 5.93 27.34
N ASP A 172 29.33 6.55 27.99
CA ASP A 172 29.55 7.32 29.23
C ASP A 172 30.09 6.42 30.36
N GLU A 173 29.69 5.15 30.34
CA GLU A 173 30.20 4.07 31.20
C GLU A 173 30.47 2.82 30.35
N PRO A 174 31.44 1.96 30.73
CA PRO A 174 31.68 0.71 30.03
C PRO A 174 30.40 -0.12 29.88
N THR A 175 29.99 -0.35 28.64
CA THR A 175 28.67 -0.89 28.30
C THR A 175 28.80 -2.21 27.56
N VAL A 176 27.88 -3.14 27.83
CA VAL A 176 27.79 -4.40 27.08
C VAL A 176 27.33 -4.10 25.66
N VAL A 177 28.12 -4.56 24.69
CA VAL A 177 27.83 -4.46 23.26
C VAL A 177 27.84 -5.85 22.64
N LEU A 178 26.87 -6.10 21.75
CA LEU A 178 26.79 -7.28 20.91
C LEU A 178 26.74 -6.86 19.44
N LEU A 179 27.71 -7.33 18.67
CA LEU A 179 27.74 -7.27 17.21
C LEU A 179 27.12 -8.56 16.67
N GLN A 180 25.94 -8.44 16.08
CA GLN A 180 25.14 -9.57 15.63
C GLN A 180 24.89 -9.55 14.13
N ASP A 181 25.20 -10.65 13.46
CA ASP A 181 24.87 -10.91 12.08
C ASP A 181 23.50 -11.60 11.98
N ASN A 182 22.55 -10.95 11.32
CA ASN A 182 21.18 -11.44 11.24
C ASN A 182 20.89 -12.21 9.95
N ARG A 183 21.89 -12.52 9.11
CA ARG A 183 21.68 -13.18 7.79
C ARG A 183 20.91 -14.51 7.85
N GLN A 184 20.85 -15.16 9.01
CA GLN A 184 19.97 -16.30 9.25
C GLN A 184 18.47 -15.96 9.12
N TRP A 185 18.07 -14.73 9.43
CA TRP A 185 16.68 -14.25 9.46
C TRP A 185 16.39 -13.12 8.46
N GLY A 186 17.41 -12.37 8.03
CA GLY A 186 17.27 -11.26 7.10
C GLY A 186 18.60 -10.58 6.77
N ALA A 187 18.63 -9.76 5.72
CA ALA A 187 19.86 -9.12 5.23
C ALA A 187 20.32 -7.91 6.07
N THR A 188 20.35 -8.05 7.40
CA THR A 188 20.70 -6.97 8.34
C THR A 188 21.83 -7.37 9.30
N PHE A 189 22.40 -6.37 9.93
CA PHE A 189 23.37 -6.46 11.01
C PHE A 189 22.84 -5.62 12.19
N SER A 190 23.19 -5.98 13.42
CA SER A 190 22.79 -5.24 14.61
C SER A 190 23.98 -4.95 15.52
N VAL A 191 24.12 -3.70 15.93
CA VAL A 191 24.93 -3.30 17.08
C VAL A 191 23.98 -3.09 18.26
N ARG A 192 23.94 -4.03 19.20
CA ARG A 192 23.07 -3.95 20.39
C ARG A 192 23.86 -3.43 21.58
N ILE A 193 23.39 -2.33 22.15
CA ILE A 193 24.04 -1.61 23.26
C ILE A 193 23.14 -1.74 24.48
N GLY A 194 23.59 -2.42 25.52
CA GLY A 194 22.82 -2.62 26.75
C GLY A 194 22.96 -4.02 27.33
N PRO A 195 22.42 -4.25 28.53
CA PRO A 195 22.62 -5.51 29.23
C PRO A 195 21.93 -6.70 28.56
N SER A 196 22.57 -7.85 28.71
CA SER A 196 22.01 -9.16 28.43
C SER A 196 21.98 -9.96 29.73
N TRP A 197 20.83 -10.54 30.03
CA TRP A 197 20.60 -11.39 31.20
C TRP A 197 20.30 -12.80 30.70
N PHE A 198 21.28 -13.69 30.83
CA PHE A 198 21.07 -15.11 30.52
C PHE A 198 21.64 -15.98 31.64
N PRO A 199 20.79 -16.66 32.43
CA PRO A 199 19.33 -16.75 32.31
C PRO A 199 18.61 -15.40 32.57
N ALA A 200 17.35 -15.30 32.14
CA ALA A 200 16.57 -14.08 32.27
C ALA A 200 16.45 -13.60 33.72
N GLU A 201 16.55 -12.29 33.92
CA GLU A 201 16.40 -11.65 35.23
C GLU A 201 15.12 -10.81 35.30
N THR A 202 14.61 -10.59 36.52
CA THR A 202 13.46 -9.73 36.74
C THR A 202 13.91 -8.28 36.85
N TRP A 203 13.39 -7.44 35.96
CA TRP A 203 13.50 -5.98 36.01
C TRP A 203 12.33 -5.40 36.81
N PRO A 204 12.56 -4.83 38.01
CA PRO A 204 11.47 -4.37 38.88
C PRO A 204 10.69 -3.18 38.33
N ALA A 205 9.39 -3.14 38.61
CA ALA A 205 8.50 -2.03 38.31
C ALA A 205 9.08 -0.69 38.79
N GLY A 206 9.02 0.33 37.93
CA GLY A 206 9.45 1.69 38.24
C GLY A 206 10.97 1.88 38.37
N LYS A 207 11.79 0.82 38.29
CA LYS A 207 13.25 0.94 38.35
C LYS A 207 13.79 1.35 36.97
N PRO A 208 14.30 2.57 36.78
CA PRO A 208 14.82 2.98 35.49
C PRO A 208 16.12 2.22 35.15
N LEU A 209 16.33 2.01 33.87
CA LEU A 209 17.63 1.65 33.30
C LEU A 209 18.07 2.77 32.36
N GLU A 210 19.30 3.23 32.55
CA GLU A 210 19.86 4.36 31.81
C GLU A 210 21.02 3.89 30.94
N MET A 211 21.11 4.42 29.72
CA MET A 211 22.18 4.15 28.78
C MET A 211 22.52 5.45 28.06
N ALA A 212 23.78 5.89 28.14
CA ALA A 212 24.21 7.11 27.48
C ALA A 212 25.48 6.87 26.66
N PHE A 213 25.49 7.41 25.45
CA PHE A 213 26.64 7.35 24.56
C PHE A 213 26.63 8.50 23.56
N THR A 214 27.82 8.83 23.06
CA THR A 214 28.04 9.82 22.00
C THR A 214 28.33 9.11 20.69
N LEU A 215 27.57 9.45 19.66
CA LEU A 215 27.80 9.06 18.28
C LEU A 215 28.67 10.10 17.59
N SER A 216 29.71 9.67 16.89
CA SER A 216 30.58 10.55 16.12
C SER A 216 31.03 9.91 14.81
N ALA A 217 31.56 10.74 13.91
CA ALA A 217 32.18 10.30 12.67
C ALA A 217 33.35 11.25 12.33
N PRO A 218 34.42 10.76 11.68
CA PRO A 218 35.56 11.61 11.31
C PRO A 218 35.19 12.84 10.45
N GLY A 219 34.15 12.71 9.60
CA GLY A 219 33.60 13.80 8.79
C GLY A 219 32.67 14.77 9.54
N GLY A 220 32.46 14.55 10.84
CA GLY A 220 31.49 15.26 11.68
C GLY A 220 30.12 14.60 11.68
N MET A 221 29.31 14.95 12.69
CA MET A 221 27.92 14.50 12.82
C MET A 221 27.02 15.65 13.27
N ASN A 222 25.98 15.91 12.48
CA ASN A 222 24.91 16.85 12.81
C ASN A 222 23.74 16.10 13.43
N MET A 223 23.21 16.63 14.52
CA MET A 223 21.98 16.14 15.12
C MET A 223 20.80 17.00 14.68
N GLU A 224 19.76 16.35 14.18
CA GLU A 224 18.51 16.98 13.81
C GLU A 224 17.38 16.40 14.64
N SER A 225 16.38 17.23 14.89
CA SER A 225 15.21 16.86 15.68
C SER A 225 14.01 16.85 14.75
N ASP A 226 13.33 15.71 14.64
CA ASP A 226 12.08 15.64 13.90
C ASP A 226 11.01 16.42 14.68
N THR A 227 10.65 17.57 14.14
CA THR A 227 9.66 18.47 14.69
C THR A 227 8.55 18.68 13.66
N PRO A 228 7.29 18.81 14.10
CA PRO A 228 6.20 19.13 13.18
C PRO A 228 6.56 20.35 12.33
N VAL A 229 6.49 20.19 11.01
CA VAL A 229 6.60 21.30 10.07
C VAL A 229 5.19 21.82 9.82
N THR A 230 4.89 23.03 10.28
CA THR A 230 3.66 23.74 9.93
C THR A 230 3.96 24.67 8.76
N ILE A 231 3.20 24.55 7.67
CA ILE A 231 3.26 25.47 6.54
C ILE A 231 2.20 26.55 6.77
N GLU A 232 2.63 27.79 6.93
CA GLU A 232 1.77 28.96 7.12
C GLU A 232 1.87 29.89 5.90
N ALA A 233 0.82 30.68 5.68
CA ALA A 233 0.83 31.69 4.62
C ALA A 233 1.90 32.76 4.92
N GLY A 234 2.70 33.14 3.91
CA GLY A 234 3.74 34.15 4.02
C GLY A 234 4.48 34.36 2.70
N ASP A 235 5.63 35.03 2.74
CA ASP A 235 6.37 35.41 1.53
C ASP A 235 6.83 34.22 0.66
N GLN A 236 6.97 33.04 1.27
CA GLN A 236 7.38 31.80 0.60
C GLN A 236 6.21 30.86 0.28
N TRP A 237 5.04 31.07 0.89
CA TRP A 237 3.89 30.17 0.80
C TRP A 237 2.61 30.97 0.63
N VAL A 238 2.01 30.87 -0.56
CA VAL A 238 0.73 31.51 -0.86
C VAL A 238 -0.38 30.47 -0.76
N PRO A 239 -1.46 30.72 0.00
CA PRO A 239 -2.62 29.85 0.01
C PRO A 239 -3.31 29.90 -1.36
N LEU A 240 -3.41 28.76 -2.03
CA LEU A 240 -4.20 28.64 -3.25
C LEU A 240 -5.65 28.30 -2.87
N LYS A 241 -6.59 29.16 -3.24
CA LYS A 241 -8.01 28.82 -3.17
C LYS A 241 -8.27 27.70 -4.18
N VAL A 242 -8.68 26.54 -3.68
CA VAL A 242 -9.07 25.42 -4.54
C VAL A 242 -10.46 25.71 -5.08
N ASP A 243 -10.53 25.99 -6.38
CA ASP A 243 -11.78 25.86 -7.15
C ASP A 243 -11.70 24.55 -7.95
N LEU A 244 -12.76 23.76 -7.87
CA LEU A 244 -12.81 22.47 -8.53
C LEU A 244 -13.39 22.57 -9.94
N ASP A 245 -14.21 23.59 -10.22
CA ASP A 245 -14.83 23.74 -11.51
C ASP A 245 -13.89 24.42 -12.50
N ILE A 246 -13.91 23.91 -13.73
CA ILE A 246 -13.10 24.44 -14.82
C ILE A 246 -13.92 25.46 -15.59
N GLU A 247 -13.35 26.65 -15.76
CA GLU A 247 -13.95 27.71 -16.57
C GLU A 247 -14.04 27.26 -18.05
N PRO A 248 -15.22 27.36 -18.70
CA PRO A 248 -15.40 26.96 -20.09
C PRO A 248 -14.44 27.66 -21.06
N GLY A 249 -13.76 26.90 -21.91
CA GLY A 249 -12.82 27.42 -22.91
C GLY A 249 -11.48 27.91 -22.35
N SER A 250 -11.24 27.76 -21.04
CA SER A 250 -9.95 28.06 -20.43
C SER A 250 -8.86 27.07 -20.85
N ALA A 251 -7.60 27.37 -20.51
CA ALA A 251 -6.47 26.46 -20.76
C ALA A 251 -6.58 25.10 -20.04
N LEU A 252 -7.48 24.98 -19.07
CA LEU A 252 -7.74 23.75 -18.33
C LEU A 252 -9.00 23.02 -18.83
N ASP A 253 -9.69 23.54 -19.85
CA ASP A 253 -10.86 22.90 -20.45
C ASP A 253 -10.44 21.97 -21.61
N PHE A 254 -10.43 20.67 -21.32
CA PHE A 254 -10.02 19.61 -22.24
C PHE A 254 -11.15 19.08 -23.13
N THR A 255 -12.34 19.69 -23.10
CA THR A 255 -13.47 19.27 -23.97
C THR A 255 -13.10 19.24 -25.46
N GLY A 256 -12.22 20.14 -25.91
CA GLY A 256 -11.74 20.22 -27.30
C GLY A 256 -10.73 19.15 -27.72
N VAL A 257 -10.25 18.29 -26.82
CA VAL A 257 -9.23 17.26 -27.12
C VAL A 257 -9.85 15.99 -27.74
N GLY A 258 -11.17 15.85 -27.71
CA GLY A 258 -11.88 14.77 -28.40
C GLY A 258 -11.80 13.39 -27.74
N GLN A 259 -11.58 13.33 -26.41
CA GLN A 259 -11.51 12.06 -25.67
C GLN A 259 -12.88 11.43 -25.39
N ALA A 260 -13.96 12.21 -25.42
CA ALA A 260 -15.33 11.77 -25.20
C ALA A 260 -16.21 12.22 -26.38
N ASP A 261 -17.09 11.34 -26.84
CA ASP A 261 -18.12 11.64 -27.83
C ASP A 261 -19.48 11.25 -27.26
N ALA A 262 -20.27 12.25 -26.91
CA ALA A 262 -21.52 12.07 -26.18
C ALA A 262 -22.67 11.60 -27.08
N PRO A 263 -23.60 10.78 -26.55
CA PRO A 263 -23.54 10.13 -25.23
C PRO A 263 -22.62 8.91 -25.22
N ALA A 264 -22.21 8.46 -24.03
CA ALA A 264 -21.49 7.20 -23.88
C ALA A 264 -22.36 6.04 -24.41
N GLY A 265 -21.73 5.12 -25.12
CA GLY A 265 -22.42 4.03 -25.82
C GLY A 265 -22.97 4.39 -27.21
N LYS A 266 -22.79 5.62 -27.69
CA LYS A 266 -23.17 6.06 -29.05
C LYS A 266 -22.61 5.16 -30.17
N HIS A 267 -21.41 4.61 -29.97
CA HIS A 267 -20.70 3.75 -30.93
C HIS A 267 -20.80 2.25 -30.58
N GLY A 268 -21.84 1.89 -29.83
CA GLY A 268 -22.06 0.54 -29.32
C GLY A 268 -21.20 0.20 -28.10
N TRP A 269 -21.05 -1.10 -27.85
CA TRP A 269 -20.29 -1.66 -26.72
C TRP A 269 -18.78 -1.47 -26.91
N ILE A 270 -18.06 -1.40 -25.80
CA ILE A 270 -16.61 -1.57 -25.81
C ILE A 270 -16.30 -3.05 -26.06
N VAL A 271 -15.38 -3.32 -26.99
CA VAL A 271 -14.91 -4.67 -27.32
C VAL A 271 -13.41 -4.79 -27.11
N ALA A 272 -12.97 -5.96 -26.64
CA ALA A 272 -11.57 -6.33 -26.54
C ALA A 272 -11.09 -6.91 -27.88
N ARG A 273 -9.96 -6.41 -28.39
CA ARG A 273 -9.34 -6.86 -29.63
C ARG A 273 -8.23 -7.89 -29.34
N PRO A 274 -7.96 -8.83 -30.28
CA PRO A 274 -6.87 -9.81 -30.14
C PRO A 274 -5.46 -9.21 -30.08
N ASP A 275 -5.28 -7.93 -30.44
CA ASP A 275 -4.01 -7.22 -30.37
C ASP A 275 -3.82 -6.45 -29.05
N GLY A 276 -4.68 -6.71 -28.07
CA GLY A 276 -4.58 -6.11 -26.74
C GLY A 276 -5.15 -4.70 -26.62
N HIS A 277 -5.87 -4.20 -27.62
CA HIS A 277 -6.54 -2.90 -27.56
C HIS A 277 -8.04 -3.01 -27.27
N LEU A 278 -8.63 -1.92 -26.77
CA LEU A 278 -10.08 -1.74 -26.76
C LEU A 278 -10.52 -1.00 -28.03
N ALA A 279 -11.75 -1.25 -28.47
CA ALA A 279 -12.39 -0.49 -29.54
C ALA A 279 -13.90 -0.37 -29.30
N PHE A 280 -14.57 0.46 -30.11
CA PHE A 280 -16.02 0.50 -30.18
C PHE A 280 -16.53 -0.59 -31.12
N ALA A 281 -17.68 -1.18 -30.83
CA ALA A 281 -18.27 -2.23 -31.68
C ALA A 281 -18.58 -1.73 -33.10
N ASP A 282 -18.99 -0.46 -33.25
CA ASP A 282 -19.31 0.15 -34.54
C ASP A 282 -18.06 0.62 -35.32
N ASP A 283 -16.91 0.70 -34.64
CA ASP A 283 -15.60 1.07 -35.21
C ASP A 283 -14.51 0.16 -34.61
N PRO A 284 -14.55 -1.15 -34.90
CA PRO A 284 -13.72 -2.14 -34.23
C PRO A 284 -12.25 -2.02 -34.60
N ASN A 285 -11.92 -1.30 -35.68
CA ASN A 285 -10.57 -1.15 -36.22
C ASN A 285 -9.77 0.01 -35.62
N THR A 286 -10.41 0.88 -34.83
CA THR A 286 -9.78 2.04 -34.23
C THR A 286 -9.58 1.83 -32.73
N PRO A 287 -8.33 1.72 -32.25
CA PRO A 287 -8.05 1.59 -30.82
C PRO A 287 -8.60 2.79 -30.01
N ARG A 288 -9.15 2.49 -28.84
CA ARG A 288 -9.68 3.47 -27.88
C ARG A 288 -8.99 3.31 -26.54
N ARG A 289 -8.70 4.44 -25.90
CA ARG A 289 -8.12 4.51 -24.56
C ARG A 289 -9.05 5.29 -23.64
N PHE A 290 -9.03 4.91 -22.37
CA PHE A 290 -9.88 5.54 -21.36
C PHE A 290 -9.06 6.01 -20.16
N TYR A 291 -9.50 7.11 -19.57
CA TYR A 291 -8.87 7.71 -18.40
C TYR A 291 -9.95 8.26 -17.48
N GLY A 292 -9.81 7.96 -16.19
CA GLY A 292 -10.86 8.25 -15.23
C GLY A 292 -10.42 8.34 -13.77
N PRO A 293 -11.31 8.81 -12.90
CA PRO A 293 -11.19 8.62 -11.46
C PRO A 293 -12.09 7.51 -10.91
N ASN A 294 -11.78 7.09 -9.69
CA ASN A 294 -12.72 6.38 -8.81
C ASN A 294 -13.51 7.38 -7.96
N PHE A 295 -14.80 7.09 -7.74
CA PHE A 295 -15.61 7.71 -6.69
C PHE A 295 -16.08 6.62 -5.72
N CYS A 296 -15.96 6.91 -4.43
CA CYS A 296 -16.20 5.94 -3.38
C CYS A 296 -17.30 6.39 -2.40
N PHE A 297 -18.00 5.43 -1.83
CA PHE A 297 -18.93 5.64 -0.71
C PHE A 297 -19.95 6.76 -1.00
N SER A 298 -20.09 7.70 -0.06
CA SER A 298 -21.07 8.77 -0.10
C SER A 298 -20.89 9.74 -1.26
N ALA A 299 -19.72 9.78 -1.92
CA ALA A 299 -19.47 10.62 -3.10
C ALA A 299 -20.33 10.23 -4.31
N LEU A 300 -20.90 9.02 -4.31
CA LEU A 300 -21.77 8.52 -5.37
C LEU A 300 -23.25 8.87 -5.15
N TYR A 301 -23.61 9.34 -3.95
CA TYR A 301 -24.98 9.56 -3.51
C TYR A 301 -25.25 11.06 -3.34
N ILE A 302 -25.36 11.76 -4.46
CA ILE A 302 -25.47 13.22 -4.55
C ILE A 302 -26.79 13.66 -5.15
N THR A 303 -27.10 14.95 -5.05
CA THR A 303 -28.28 15.52 -5.73
C THR A 303 -28.10 15.50 -7.23
N HIS A 304 -29.21 15.53 -7.98
CA HIS A 304 -29.19 15.61 -9.45
C HIS A 304 -28.38 16.82 -9.95
N ALA A 305 -28.56 17.99 -9.34
CA ALA A 305 -27.80 19.19 -9.70
C ALA A 305 -26.28 19.03 -9.48
N GLN A 306 -25.89 18.35 -8.39
CA GLN A 306 -24.47 18.03 -8.15
C GLN A 306 -23.94 17.02 -9.16
N ALA A 307 -24.74 16.02 -9.56
CA ALA A 307 -24.35 15.05 -10.58
C ALA A 307 -24.10 15.70 -11.95
N ASP A 308 -24.96 16.64 -12.37
CA ASP A 308 -24.73 17.42 -13.59
C ASP A 308 -23.45 18.24 -13.52
N ARG A 309 -23.26 19.00 -12.42
CA ARG A 309 -22.05 19.81 -12.19
C ARG A 309 -20.79 18.95 -12.18
N LEU A 310 -20.84 17.81 -11.49
CA LEU A 310 -19.71 16.88 -11.42
C LEU A 310 -19.39 16.31 -12.80
N ALA A 311 -20.39 15.87 -13.56
CA ALA A 311 -20.17 15.32 -14.89
C ALA A 311 -19.60 16.38 -15.85
N ASP A 312 -20.07 17.64 -15.79
CA ASP A 312 -19.50 18.75 -16.55
C ASP A 312 -18.03 18.99 -16.19
N ARG A 313 -17.71 18.99 -14.89
CA ARG A 313 -16.34 19.14 -14.41
C ARG A 313 -15.43 18.02 -14.91
N LEU A 314 -15.87 16.76 -14.81
CA LEU A 314 -15.08 15.60 -15.24
C LEU A 314 -14.80 15.64 -16.75
N MET A 315 -15.79 15.99 -17.56
CA MET A 315 -15.64 16.17 -19.00
C MET A 315 -14.61 17.27 -19.31
N ARG A 316 -14.66 18.42 -18.62
CA ARG A 316 -13.67 19.50 -18.77
C ARG A 316 -12.27 19.12 -18.31
N LEU A 317 -12.15 18.24 -17.31
CA LEU A 317 -10.85 17.68 -16.90
C LEU A 317 -10.30 16.65 -17.91
N GLY A 318 -11.06 16.33 -18.97
CA GLY A 318 -10.65 15.38 -20.00
C GLY A 318 -10.89 13.92 -19.61
N TYR A 319 -11.65 13.64 -18.56
CA TYR A 319 -12.02 12.26 -18.22
C TYR A 319 -13.09 11.74 -19.18
N ASN A 320 -12.91 10.49 -19.62
CA ASN A 320 -13.88 9.78 -20.46
C ASN A 320 -14.32 8.43 -19.85
N ALA A 321 -13.85 8.12 -18.65
CA ALA A 321 -14.36 7.01 -17.84
C ALA A 321 -14.46 7.37 -16.35
N VAL A 322 -15.31 6.66 -15.62
CA VAL A 322 -15.46 6.73 -14.15
C VAL A 322 -15.58 5.32 -13.59
N ARG A 323 -14.92 5.05 -12.48
CA ARG A 323 -15.17 3.85 -11.68
C ARG A 323 -16.06 4.19 -10.48
N VAL A 324 -17.21 3.54 -10.42
CA VAL A 324 -18.10 3.53 -9.26
C VAL A 324 -17.58 2.46 -8.32
N HIS A 325 -17.17 2.83 -7.11
CA HIS A 325 -16.49 1.92 -6.20
C HIS A 325 -16.98 2.06 -4.75
N HIS A 326 -16.82 1.02 -3.93
CA HIS A 326 -17.32 1.00 -2.53
C HIS A 326 -18.73 1.58 -2.36
N TYR A 327 -19.61 1.31 -3.32
CA TYR A 327 -20.92 1.96 -3.45
C TYR A 327 -22.01 1.20 -2.69
N GLU A 328 -21.85 -0.11 -2.58
CA GLU A 328 -22.88 -1.05 -2.15
C GLU A 328 -23.44 -0.76 -0.74
N GLY A 329 -22.64 -0.18 0.17
CA GLY A 329 -23.01 0.01 1.57
C GLY A 329 -24.22 0.93 1.79
N GLU A 330 -24.29 2.08 1.10
CA GLU A 330 -25.50 2.92 1.11
C GLU A 330 -26.55 2.40 0.12
N LEU A 331 -26.15 1.72 -0.96
CA LEU A 331 -27.06 1.24 -1.99
C LEU A 331 -28.06 0.19 -1.49
N ILE A 332 -27.75 -0.56 -0.42
CA ILE A 332 -28.61 -1.66 0.03
C ILE A 332 -29.62 -1.24 1.11
N ASP A 333 -30.85 -1.76 1.00
CA ASP A 333 -31.86 -1.70 2.06
C ASP A 333 -31.79 -2.98 2.89
N ARG A 334 -31.30 -2.84 4.12
CA ARG A 334 -31.07 -3.95 5.04
C ARG A 334 -32.22 -4.20 6.02
N SER A 335 -33.28 -3.40 5.98
CA SER A 335 -34.39 -3.46 6.94
C SER A 335 -35.12 -4.81 6.95
N GLY A 336 -35.11 -5.52 5.82
CA GLY A 336 -35.71 -6.85 5.66
C GLY A 336 -34.80 -8.03 6.02
N GLY A 337 -33.63 -7.81 6.63
CA GLY A 337 -32.69 -8.88 6.96
C GLY A 337 -32.00 -9.52 5.75
N THR A 338 -31.92 -8.79 4.63
CA THR A 338 -31.19 -9.19 3.43
C THR A 338 -30.08 -8.19 3.12
N SER A 339 -29.04 -8.65 2.45
CA SER A 339 -27.93 -7.81 2.00
C SER A 339 -27.98 -7.48 0.50
N THR A 340 -29.02 -7.87 -0.24
CA THR A 340 -29.03 -7.74 -1.73
C THR A 340 -30.14 -6.84 -2.28
N LYS A 341 -31.11 -6.44 -1.46
CA LYS A 341 -32.18 -5.53 -1.86
C LYS A 341 -31.63 -4.10 -2.02
N LEU A 342 -31.99 -3.43 -3.11
CA LEU A 342 -31.55 -2.05 -3.37
C LEU A 342 -32.45 -1.05 -2.64
N ASN A 343 -31.84 -0.01 -2.08
CA ASN A 343 -32.50 1.14 -1.51
C ASN A 343 -32.95 2.09 -2.65
N PRO A 344 -34.26 2.36 -2.80
CA PRO A 344 -34.77 3.12 -3.93
C PRO A 344 -34.24 4.56 -4.00
N ASP A 345 -34.08 5.23 -2.85
CA ASP A 345 -33.61 6.62 -2.81
C ASP A 345 -32.14 6.72 -3.25
N LYS A 346 -31.33 5.74 -2.83
CA LYS A 346 -29.90 5.69 -3.18
C LYS A 346 -29.68 5.22 -4.60
N LEU A 347 -30.56 4.34 -5.09
CA LEU A 347 -30.58 3.90 -6.46
C LEU A 347 -30.94 5.06 -7.40
N ASP A 348 -31.91 5.91 -7.07
CA ASP A 348 -32.24 7.11 -7.87
C ASP A 348 -31.04 8.06 -8.02
N GLN A 349 -30.30 8.31 -6.93
CA GLN A 349 -29.10 9.15 -6.97
C GLN A 349 -28.01 8.57 -7.87
N LEU A 350 -27.78 7.26 -7.77
CA LEU A 350 -26.79 6.55 -8.59
C LEU A 350 -27.25 6.48 -10.07
N ASP A 351 -28.54 6.25 -10.31
CA ASP A 351 -29.15 6.23 -11.64
C ASP A 351 -28.98 7.58 -12.34
N TYR A 352 -29.25 8.68 -11.64
CA TYR A 352 -29.09 10.02 -12.20
C TYR A 352 -27.62 10.36 -12.45
N LEU A 353 -26.71 10.00 -11.53
CA LEU A 353 -25.28 10.18 -11.75
C LEU A 353 -24.80 9.42 -12.99
N PHE A 354 -25.22 8.16 -13.14
CA PHE A 354 -24.92 7.35 -14.32
C PHE A 354 -25.44 8.01 -15.62
N ALA A 355 -26.68 8.50 -15.61
CA ALA A 355 -27.26 9.20 -16.75
C ALA A 355 -26.55 10.53 -17.07
N ALA A 356 -26.14 11.28 -16.06
CA ALA A 356 -25.39 12.51 -16.21
C ALA A 356 -24.01 12.26 -16.86
N LEU A 357 -23.29 11.21 -16.43
CA LEU A 357 -22.03 10.77 -17.03
C LEU A 357 -22.24 10.31 -18.49
N LYS A 358 -23.26 9.48 -18.72
CA LYS A 358 -23.65 9.02 -20.06
C LYS A 358 -23.87 10.19 -21.01
N LYS A 359 -24.66 11.19 -20.59
CA LYS A 359 -24.97 12.39 -21.39
C LYS A 359 -23.73 13.16 -21.84
N ARG A 360 -22.59 13.02 -21.14
CA ARG A 360 -21.32 13.68 -21.46
C ARG A 360 -20.27 12.77 -22.10
N GLY A 361 -20.65 11.56 -22.52
CA GLY A 361 -19.71 10.65 -23.19
C GLY A 361 -18.76 9.93 -22.24
N ILE A 362 -19.05 9.91 -20.94
CA ILE A 362 -18.20 9.30 -19.92
C ILE A 362 -18.71 7.87 -19.65
N TYR A 363 -17.85 6.88 -19.92
CA TYR A 363 -18.13 5.47 -19.67
C TYR A 363 -17.96 5.11 -18.18
N VAL A 364 -18.60 4.04 -17.75
CA VAL A 364 -18.64 3.61 -16.35
C VAL A 364 -18.14 2.17 -16.22
N THR A 365 -17.37 1.93 -15.16
CA THR A 365 -17.05 0.60 -14.64
C THR A 365 -17.49 0.49 -13.18
N THR A 366 -17.75 -0.73 -12.72
CA THR A 366 -18.01 -1.03 -11.31
C THR A 366 -17.60 -2.47 -10.99
N ASP A 367 -17.61 -2.80 -9.71
CA ASP A 367 -17.44 -4.17 -9.21
C ASP A 367 -18.79 -4.77 -8.82
N LEU A 368 -18.96 -6.08 -9.01
CA LEU A 368 -20.15 -6.81 -8.57
C LEU A 368 -20.07 -7.31 -7.12
N TYR A 369 -18.89 -7.15 -6.50
CA TYR A 369 -18.72 -7.15 -5.05
C TYR A 369 -17.45 -6.38 -4.67
N VAL A 370 -17.54 -5.49 -3.67
CA VAL A 370 -16.40 -4.79 -3.06
C VAL A 370 -16.38 -4.98 -1.56
N SER A 371 -17.37 -4.39 -0.88
CA SER A 371 -17.40 -4.20 0.57
C SER A 371 -18.82 -4.15 1.12
N ARG A 372 -19.78 -4.69 0.36
CA ARG A 372 -21.17 -4.81 0.79
C ARG A 372 -21.25 -5.59 2.10
N PRO A 373 -21.87 -5.05 3.15
CA PRO A 373 -22.14 -5.81 4.36
C PRO A 373 -23.09 -6.97 4.06
N VAL A 374 -22.65 -8.21 4.31
CA VAL A 374 -23.44 -9.43 4.10
C VAL A 374 -23.79 -10.05 5.45
N PHE A 375 -25.06 -10.38 5.66
CA PHE A 375 -25.46 -11.07 6.89
C PHE A 375 -24.94 -12.51 6.88
N ALA A 376 -24.37 -12.95 8.00
CA ALA A 376 -23.80 -14.29 8.10
C ALA A 376 -24.86 -15.39 7.89
N ASN A 377 -26.12 -15.15 8.29
CA ASN A 377 -27.23 -16.10 8.13
C ASN A 377 -27.58 -16.40 6.66
N GLU A 378 -27.29 -15.49 5.73
CA GLU A 378 -27.55 -15.68 4.29
C GLU A 378 -26.62 -16.74 3.69
N VAL A 379 -25.43 -16.93 4.28
CA VAL A 379 -24.45 -17.95 3.87
C VAL A 379 -24.45 -19.16 4.81
N PHE A 380 -24.58 -18.94 6.12
CA PHE A 380 -24.57 -19.96 7.17
C PHE A 380 -25.86 -19.88 7.99
N PRO A 381 -26.90 -20.68 7.69
CA PRO A 381 -28.18 -20.63 8.40
C PRO A 381 -28.00 -20.70 9.92
N GLY A 382 -28.60 -19.74 10.64
CA GLY A 382 -28.51 -19.61 12.09
C GLY A 382 -27.29 -18.84 12.61
N ALA A 383 -26.36 -18.43 11.75
CA ALA A 383 -25.24 -17.59 12.15
C ALA A 383 -25.69 -16.13 12.41
N GLU A 384 -25.16 -15.54 13.47
CA GLU A 384 -25.41 -14.14 13.81
C GLU A 384 -24.36 -13.21 13.20
N GLY A 385 -24.70 -11.92 13.09
CA GLY A 385 -23.80 -10.86 12.68
C GLY A 385 -23.57 -10.76 11.16
N ASN A 386 -22.46 -10.15 10.79
CA ASN A 386 -22.03 -10.00 9.40
C ASN A 386 -20.85 -10.93 9.10
N LEU A 387 -20.65 -11.20 7.81
CA LEU A 387 -19.36 -11.70 7.32
C LEU A 387 -18.41 -10.52 7.16
N GLU A 388 -17.15 -10.74 7.51
CA GLU A 388 -16.10 -9.77 7.21
C GLU A 388 -15.89 -9.68 5.69
N MET A 389 -15.40 -8.53 5.22
CA MET A 389 -15.25 -8.26 3.78
C MET A 389 -14.43 -9.34 3.06
N ASP A 390 -13.25 -9.64 3.60
CA ASP A 390 -12.33 -10.64 3.02
C ASP A 390 -12.86 -12.06 3.21
N GLU A 391 -13.57 -12.33 4.31
CA GLU A 391 -14.22 -13.63 4.53
C GLU A 391 -15.24 -13.92 3.44
N TYR A 392 -16.11 -12.96 3.10
CA TYR A 392 -17.08 -13.14 2.04
C TYR A 392 -16.41 -13.36 0.67
N LYS A 393 -15.37 -12.58 0.32
CA LYS A 393 -14.59 -12.80 -0.92
C LYS A 393 -14.06 -14.24 -0.99
N MET A 394 -13.58 -14.78 0.13
CA MET A 394 -13.07 -16.14 0.21
C MET A 394 -14.17 -17.21 0.20
N LEU A 395 -15.41 -16.88 0.53
CA LEU A 395 -16.52 -17.84 0.52
C LEU A 395 -17.15 -17.99 -0.85
N VAL A 396 -17.26 -16.92 -1.65
CA VAL A 396 -17.87 -16.96 -2.99
C VAL A 396 -17.35 -18.10 -3.89
N PRO A 397 -16.04 -18.39 -3.99
CA PRO A 397 -15.56 -19.47 -4.86
C PRO A 397 -15.88 -20.90 -4.37
N VAL A 398 -16.19 -21.10 -3.09
CA VAL A 398 -16.28 -22.45 -2.47
C VAL A 398 -17.60 -22.72 -1.73
N ASN A 399 -18.47 -21.72 -1.56
CA ASN A 399 -19.74 -21.85 -0.86
C ASN A 399 -20.90 -21.42 -1.76
N ALA A 400 -21.79 -22.36 -2.05
CA ALA A 400 -22.93 -22.15 -2.96
C ALA A 400 -23.86 -21.02 -2.50
N LYS A 401 -24.10 -20.85 -1.19
CA LYS A 401 -24.96 -19.77 -0.68
C LYS A 401 -24.30 -18.39 -0.80
N ALA A 402 -22.98 -18.31 -0.67
CA ALA A 402 -22.24 -17.09 -0.95
C ALA A 402 -22.31 -16.72 -2.44
N MET A 403 -22.13 -17.69 -3.34
CA MET A 403 -22.32 -17.52 -4.79
C MET A 403 -23.75 -17.10 -5.14
N ASP A 404 -24.77 -17.73 -4.56
CA ASP A 404 -26.18 -17.36 -4.75
C ASP A 404 -26.47 -15.93 -4.29
N ASN A 405 -25.88 -15.51 -3.15
CA ASN A 405 -26.00 -14.15 -2.65
C ASN A 405 -25.32 -13.13 -3.60
N TRP A 406 -24.14 -13.46 -4.14
CA TRP A 406 -23.46 -12.64 -5.14
C TRP A 406 -24.30 -12.52 -6.43
N LYS A 407 -24.86 -13.63 -6.92
CA LYS A 407 -25.76 -13.65 -8.08
C LYS A 407 -27.03 -12.84 -7.82
N ALA A 408 -27.60 -12.92 -6.62
CA ALA A 408 -28.80 -12.18 -6.24
C ALA A 408 -28.58 -10.66 -6.26
N PHE A 409 -27.49 -10.16 -5.66
CA PHE A 409 -27.15 -8.73 -5.72
C PHE A 409 -26.88 -8.29 -7.16
N SER A 410 -26.05 -9.04 -7.89
CA SER A 410 -25.71 -8.74 -9.28
C SER A 410 -26.95 -8.70 -10.18
N ARG A 411 -27.90 -9.63 -9.99
CA ARG A 411 -29.19 -9.63 -10.70
C ARG A 411 -29.98 -8.37 -10.39
N ASN A 412 -30.18 -8.05 -9.11
CA ASN A 412 -30.96 -6.88 -8.70
C ASN A 412 -30.41 -5.57 -9.28
N LEU A 413 -29.09 -5.41 -9.32
CA LEU A 413 -28.44 -4.24 -9.91
C LEU A 413 -28.54 -4.24 -11.44
N LEU A 414 -28.11 -5.31 -12.10
CA LEU A 414 -27.94 -5.31 -13.55
C LEU A 414 -29.27 -5.40 -14.32
N THR A 415 -30.32 -5.96 -13.73
CA THR A 415 -31.65 -6.00 -14.37
C THR A 415 -32.52 -4.78 -14.05
N HIS A 416 -32.09 -3.91 -13.12
CA HIS A 416 -32.77 -2.66 -12.84
C HIS A 416 -32.75 -1.75 -14.07
N THR A 417 -33.90 -1.17 -14.40
CA THR A 417 -34.05 -0.20 -15.48
C THR A 417 -33.84 1.20 -14.93
N ASN A 418 -32.77 1.85 -15.34
CA ASN A 418 -32.48 3.23 -14.96
C ASN A 418 -33.55 4.15 -15.60
N PRO A 419 -34.34 4.90 -14.81
CA PRO A 419 -35.45 5.71 -15.33
C PRO A 419 -34.98 6.89 -16.20
N TYR A 420 -33.73 7.32 -16.06
CA TYR A 420 -33.16 8.46 -16.81
C TYR A 420 -32.50 8.04 -18.13
N THR A 421 -32.13 6.77 -18.30
CA THR A 421 -31.63 6.23 -19.58
C THR A 421 -32.63 5.31 -20.28
N SER A 422 -33.67 4.88 -19.57
CA SER A 422 -34.67 3.89 -20.02
C SER A 422 -34.08 2.53 -20.43
N LEU A 423 -32.87 2.21 -19.97
CA LEU A 423 -32.19 0.95 -20.23
C LEU A 423 -31.94 0.21 -18.93
N ARG A 424 -31.94 -1.13 -18.98
CA ARG A 424 -31.35 -1.91 -17.89
C ARG A 424 -29.85 -1.63 -17.84
N TYR A 425 -29.25 -1.66 -16.65
CA TYR A 425 -27.79 -1.58 -16.53
C TYR A 425 -27.07 -2.63 -17.38
N ALA A 426 -27.64 -3.84 -17.50
CA ALA A 426 -27.13 -4.90 -18.37
C ALA A 426 -27.17 -4.57 -19.88
N ASP A 427 -28.07 -3.69 -20.31
CA ASP A 427 -28.29 -3.35 -21.73
C ASP A 427 -27.64 -2.02 -22.12
N ASP A 428 -27.13 -1.23 -21.16
CA ASP A 428 -26.55 0.08 -21.40
C ASP A 428 -25.04 0.00 -21.68
N PRO A 429 -24.57 0.28 -22.92
CA PRO A 429 -23.14 0.19 -23.26
C PRO A 429 -22.25 1.19 -22.50
N THR A 430 -22.85 2.15 -21.78
CA THR A 430 -22.14 3.04 -20.87
C THR A 430 -21.47 2.25 -19.74
N LEU A 431 -22.09 1.18 -19.24
CA LEU A 431 -21.47 0.27 -18.28
C LEU A 431 -20.58 -0.72 -19.04
N ALA A 432 -19.38 -0.27 -19.40
CA ALA A 432 -18.51 -0.96 -20.35
C ALA A 432 -17.69 -2.10 -19.74
N TRP A 433 -17.40 -2.04 -18.44
CA TRP A 433 -16.58 -3.04 -17.75
C TRP A 433 -17.19 -3.42 -16.40
N LEU A 434 -16.97 -4.69 -16.02
CA LEU A 434 -17.32 -5.24 -14.72
C LEU A 434 -16.12 -6.00 -14.15
N SER A 435 -15.76 -5.67 -12.92
CA SER A 435 -14.94 -6.52 -12.07
C SER A 435 -15.87 -7.43 -11.27
N MET A 436 -15.70 -8.75 -11.38
CA MET A 436 -16.63 -9.67 -10.72
C MET A 436 -16.50 -9.60 -9.19
N ILE A 437 -15.27 -9.53 -8.69
CA ILE A 437 -14.93 -9.33 -7.28
C ILE A 437 -13.74 -8.37 -7.21
N ASN A 438 -13.87 -7.27 -6.48
CA ASN A 438 -12.73 -6.39 -6.23
C ASN A 438 -11.65 -7.12 -5.44
N GLU A 439 -10.42 -7.05 -5.93
CA GLU A 439 -9.23 -7.69 -5.37
C GLU A 439 -9.43 -9.19 -5.10
N GLY A 440 -10.08 -9.90 -6.04
CA GLY A 440 -10.38 -11.33 -5.98
C GLY A 440 -9.17 -12.28 -5.99
N ASN A 441 -8.00 -11.84 -5.54
CA ASN A 441 -6.76 -12.59 -5.51
C ASN A 441 -6.70 -13.48 -4.24
N PHE A 442 -7.45 -14.59 -4.23
CA PHE A 442 -7.65 -15.46 -3.07
C PHE A 442 -6.38 -15.93 -2.36
N GLY A 443 -5.30 -16.15 -3.13
CA GLY A 443 -4.00 -16.58 -2.60
C GLY A 443 -3.49 -15.72 -1.44
N ASN A 444 -3.78 -14.41 -1.45
CA ASN A 444 -3.36 -13.46 -0.40
C ASN A 444 -4.05 -13.67 0.96
N TYR A 445 -5.13 -14.44 1.00
CA TYR A 445 -5.98 -14.62 2.19
C TYR A 445 -5.99 -16.05 2.72
N THR A 446 -5.44 -17.02 1.97
CA THR A 446 -5.43 -18.46 2.34
C THR A 446 -4.77 -18.77 3.69
N GLY A 447 -3.81 -17.97 4.14
CA GLY A 447 -3.18 -18.10 5.45
C GLY A 447 -3.99 -17.53 6.63
N ARG A 448 -5.10 -16.85 6.36
CA ARG A 448 -5.93 -16.12 7.35
C ARG A 448 -7.41 -16.48 7.24
N LEU A 449 -7.72 -17.69 6.74
CA LEU A 449 -9.10 -18.17 6.63
C LEU A 449 -9.81 -18.16 7.99
N SER A 450 -11.03 -17.62 8.03
CA SER A 450 -11.89 -17.74 9.21
C SER A 450 -12.22 -19.20 9.50
N ALA A 451 -12.62 -19.52 10.73
CA ALA A 451 -13.06 -20.88 11.08
C ALA A 451 -14.23 -21.36 10.20
N ARG A 452 -15.13 -20.43 9.80
CA ARG A 452 -16.26 -20.71 8.92
C ARG A 452 -15.78 -21.03 7.50
N ALA A 453 -14.95 -20.16 6.91
CA ALA A 453 -14.42 -20.36 5.56
C ALA A 453 -13.49 -21.57 5.45
N ARG A 454 -12.71 -21.86 6.50
CA ARG A 454 -11.75 -22.96 6.51
C ARG A 454 -12.39 -24.30 6.16
N LYS A 455 -13.59 -24.56 6.68
CA LYS A 455 -14.32 -25.81 6.43
C LYS A 455 -14.65 -26.01 4.95
N ASP A 456 -15.14 -24.96 4.28
CA ASP A 456 -15.53 -25.03 2.87
C ASP A 456 -14.29 -25.14 1.97
N TRP A 457 -13.19 -24.45 2.32
CA TRP A 457 -11.92 -24.56 1.62
C TRP A 457 -11.26 -25.93 1.77
N ASP A 458 -11.28 -26.54 2.97
CA ASP A 458 -10.78 -27.89 3.17
C ASP A 458 -11.58 -28.92 2.37
N ALA A 459 -12.90 -28.75 2.30
CA ALA A 459 -13.77 -29.60 1.49
C ALA A 459 -13.49 -29.45 -0.02
N ALA A 460 -13.34 -28.21 -0.51
CA ALA A 460 -12.98 -27.93 -1.90
C ALA A 460 -11.61 -28.52 -2.26
N TRP A 461 -10.62 -28.37 -1.36
CA TRP A 461 -9.28 -28.93 -1.52
C TRP A 461 -9.29 -30.46 -1.56
N ALA A 462 -9.99 -31.11 -0.63
CA ALA A 462 -10.09 -32.58 -0.59
C ALA A 462 -10.78 -33.13 -1.85
N ALA A 463 -11.86 -32.48 -2.30
CA ALA A 463 -12.55 -32.86 -3.53
C ALA A 463 -11.66 -32.68 -4.77
N TRP A 464 -10.89 -31.60 -4.83
CA TRP A 464 -9.92 -31.37 -5.88
C TRP A 464 -8.82 -32.45 -5.88
N LEU A 465 -8.19 -32.72 -4.74
CA LEU A 465 -7.16 -33.76 -4.62
C LEU A 465 -7.67 -35.15 -5.04
N GLN A 466 -8.91 -35.48 -4.70
CA GLN A 466 -9.52 -36.74 -5.12
C GLN A 466 -9.61 -36.82 -6.66
N LYS A 467 -10.03 -35.75 -7.33
CA LYS A 467 -10.08 -35.68 -8.80
C LYS A 467 -8.69 -35.80 -9.44
N GLN A 468 -7.67 -35.24 -8.80
CA GLN A 468 -6.29 -35.29 -9.28
C GLN A 468 -5.57 -36.61 -8.95
N GLY A 469 -6.17 -37.52 -8.19
CA GLY A 469 -5.52 -38.74 -7.73
C GLY A 469 -4.39 -38.49 -6.71
N LYS A 470 -4.51 -37.41 -5.92
CA LYS A 470 -3.50 -36.90 -4.97
C LYS A 470 -4.03 -36.84 -3.54
N ALA A 471 -4.90 -37.78 -3.15
CA ALA A 471 -5.46 -37.81 -1.81
C ALA A 471 -4.35 -37.86 -0.73
N GLY A 472 -4.54 -37.11 0.36
CA GLY A 472 -3.58 -37.03 1.46
C GLY A 472 -2.53 -35.91 1.34
N THR A 473 -2.48 -35.17 0.23
CA THR A 473 -1.62 -33.99 0.11
C THR A 473 -2.02 -32.90 1.11
N LYS A 474 -1.03 -32.36 1.83
CA LYS A 474 -1.24 -31.33 2.86
C LYS A 474 -1.62 -30.00 2.23
N TRP A 475 -2.45 -29.23 2.93
CA TRP A 475 -2.77 -27.84 2.57
C TRP A 475 -1.49 -27.01 2.40
N GLY A 476 -1.41 -26.25 1.31
CA GLY A 476 -0.22 -25.43 1.00
C GLY A 476 0.94 -26.17 0.32
N ALA A 477 0.85 -27.49 0.12
CA ALA A 477 1.89 -28.25 -0.58
C ALA A 477 1.96 -27.87 -2.06
N GLN A 478 3.17 -27.65 -2.57
CA GLN A 478 3.42 -27.21 -3.94
C GLN A 478 3.90 -28.39 -4.81
N PRO A 479 3.51 -28.45 -6.11
CA PRO A 479 2.77 -27.43 -6.86
C PRO A 479 1.23 -27.51 -6.75
N GLU A 480 0.70 -28.53 -6.06
CA GLU A 480 -0.74 -28.83 -6.02
C GLU A 480 -1.58 -27.66 -5.54
N PHE A 481 -1.12 -26.93 -4.52
CA PHE A 481 -1.87 -25.80 -3.95
C PHE A 481 -2.06 -24.65 -4.95
N ASN A 482 -1.02 -24.32 -5.72
CA ASN A 482 -1.12 -23.29 -6.75
C ASN A 482 -2.08 -23.69 -7.87
N LEU A 483 -2.06 -24.96 -8.29
CA LEU A 483 -2.99 -25.48 -9.31
C LEU A 483 -4.44 -25.45 -8.82
N PHE A 484 -4.68 -25.86 -7.58
CA PHE A 484 -6.00 -25.77 -6.97
C PHE A 484 -6.55 -24.34 -6.92
N LEU A 485 -5.73 -23.36 -6.52
CA LEU A 485 -6.18 -21.97 -6.48
C LEU A 485 -6.54 -21.45 -7.88
N ALA A 486 -5.72 -21.76 -8.88
CA ALA A 486 -6.00 -21.39 -10.27
C ALA A 486 -7.28 -22.06 -10.78
N GLU A 487 -7.44 -23.37 -10.62
CA GLU A 487 -8.64 -24.09 -11.06
C GLU A 487 -9.91 -23.65 -10.32
N THR A 488 -9.79 -23.34 -9.03
CA THR A 488 -10.89 -22.80 -8.21
C THR A 488 -11.37 -21.46 -8.76
N ASP A 489 -10.45 -20.54 -9.04
CA ASP A 489 -10.80 -19.25 -9.63
C ASP A 489 -11.40 -19.40 -11.05
N ARG A 490 -10.81 -20.24 -11.90
CA ARG A 490 -11.35 -20.49 -13.25
C ARG A 490 -12.76 -21.06 -13.21
N THR A 491 -13.02 -21.97 -12.27
CA THR A 491 -14.37 -22.54 -12.06
C THR A 491 -15.36 -21.47 -11.62
N MET A 492 -14.99 -20.64 -10.65
CA MET A 492 -15.81 -19.52 -10.19
C MET A 492 -16.09 -18.53 -11.33
N CYS A 493 -15.05 -18.13 -12.06
CA CYS A 493 -15.15 -17.19 -13.17
C CYS A 493 -16.03 -17.75 -14.31
N ALA A 494 -15.95 -19.05 -14.59
CA ALA A 494 -16.82 -19.69 -15.58
C ALA A 494 -18.30 -19.65 -15.16
N ASP A 495 -18.62 -19.93 -13.89
CA ASP A 495 -19.98 -19.86 -13.36
C ASP A 495 -20.53 -18.42 -13.38
N MET A 496 -19.72 -17.46 -12.92
CA MET A 496 -20.09 -16.04 -12.95
C MET A 496 -20.29 -15.52 -14.38
N ARG A 497 -19.36 -15.84 -15.30
CA ARG A 497 -19.49 -15.49 -16.72
C ARG A 497 -20.75 -16.08 -17.32
N LYS A 498 -21.03 -17.36 -17.06
CA LYS A 498 -22.25 -18.02 -17.54
C LYS A 498 -23.49 -17.28 -17.06
N PHE A 499 -23.59 -17.03 -15.76
CA PHE A 499 -24.69 -16.26 -15.18
C PHE A 499 -24.83 -14.86 -15.82
N LEU A 500 -23.74 -14.11 -15.94
CA LEU A 500 -23.76 -12.75 -16.49
C LEU A 500 -24.12 -12.72 -17.99
N ARG A 501 -23.67 -13.70 -18.77
CA ARG A 501 -23.90 -13.75 -20.22
C ARG A 501 -25.24 -14.39 -20.59
N GLU A 502 -25.61 -15.49 -19.94
CA GLU A 502 -26.78 -16.29 -20.31
C GLU A 502 -28.05 -15.88 -19.55
N GLU A 503 -27.96 -15.59 -18.24
CA GLU A 503 -29.14 -15.20 -17.45
C GLU A 503 -29.38 -13.69 -17.47
N ILE A 504 -28.32 -12.89 -17.30
CA ILE A 504 -28.44 -11.42 -17.24
C ILE A 504 -28.44 -10.80 -18.64
N GLY A 505 -27.62 -11.34 -19.54
CA GLY A 505 -27.49 -10.86 -20.93
C GLY A 505 -26.55 -9.67 -21.11
N THR A 506 -25.75 -9.31 -20.10
CA THR A 506 -24.83 -8.17 -20.22
C THR A 506 -23.71 -8.45 -21.21
N LYS A 507 -23.28 -7.42 -21.94
CA LYS A 507 -22.13 -7.46 -22.86
C LYS A 507 -20.91 -6.69 -22.34
N ALA A 508 -20.98 -6.15 -21.11
CA ALA A 508 -19.84 -5.49 -20.47
C ALA A 508 -18.65 -6.43 -20.37
N LEU A 509 -17.43 -5.95 -20.62
CA LEU A 509 -16.22 -6.78 -20.51
C LEU A 509 -16.00 -7.21 -19.06
N LEU A 510 -15.61 -8.47 -18.84
CA LEU A 510 -15.45 -9.05 -17.50
C LEU A 510 -13.98 -9.22 -17.12
N THR A 511 -13.64 -8.86 -15.88
CA THR A 511 -12.35 -9.18 -15.25
C THR A 511 -12.51 -9.66 -13.82
N ASN A 512 -11.40 -10.10 -13.24
CA ASN A 512 -11.22 -10.39 -11.83
C ASN A 512 -9.72 -10.23 -11.47
N MET A 513 -9.34 -10.47 -10.21
CA MET A 513 -7.93 -10.45 -9.75
C MET A 513 -7.18 -9.14 -10.03
N ASN A 514 -7.78 -8.00 -9.68
CA ASN A 514 -7.23 -6.69 -10.04
C ASN A 514 -6.22 -6.10 -9.03
N ALA A 515 -5.60 -6.87 -8.13
CA ALA A 515 -4.65 -6.28 -7.17
C ALA A 515 -3.64 -7.27 -6.55
N TRP A 516 -2.77 -6.72 -5.68
CA TRP A 516 -1.90 -7.45 -4.75
C TRP A 516 -0.82 -8.33 -5.43
N SER A 517 -0.53 -9.48 -4.81
CA SER A 517 0.46 -10.42 -5.28
C SER A 517 -0.01 -11.08 -6.58
N ASN A 518 0.92 -11.15 -7.53
CA ASN A 518 0.72 -11.75 -8.84
C ASN A 518 1.61 -12.98 -9.03
N PRO A 519 1.34 -14.09 -8.31
CA PRO A 519 2.10 -15.31 -8.50
C PRO A 519 1.79 -15.90 -9.90
N ILE A 520 2.77 -16.60 -10.48
CA ILE A 520 2.76 -16.95 -11.91
C ILE A 520 1.52 -17.76 -12.33
N GLN A 521 0.96 -18.58 -11.45
CA GLN A 521 -0.24 -19.38 -11.74
C GLN A 521 -1.49 -18.53 -12.04
N ASN A 522 -1.56 -17.29 -11.53
CA ASN A 522 -2.70 -16.40 -11.82
C ASN A 522 -2.77 -16.03 -13.30
N GLN A 523 -1.66 -16.15 -14.05
CA GLN A 523 -1.68 -15.94 -15.49
C GLN A 523 -2.58 -16.94 -16.23
N LEU A 524 -2.71 -18.16 -15.72
CA LEU A 524 -3.64 -19.15 -16.28
C LEU A 524 -5.10 -18.70 -16.09
N SER A 525 -5.44 -18.12 -14.93
CA SER A 525 -6.77 -17.56 -14.68
C SER A 525 -7.06 -16.33 -15.54
N ARG A 526 -6.09 -15.42 -15.68
CA ARG A 526 -6.24 -14.17 -16.46
C ARG A 526 -6.55 -14.41 -17.94
N GLN A 527 -6.16 -15.57 -18.49
CA GLN A 527 -6.51 -15.96 -19.85
C GLN A 527 -8.02 -16.10 -20.07
N ASP A 528 -8.77 -16.44 -19.02
CA ASP A 528 -10.22 -16.64 -19.08
C ASP A 528 -11.01 -15.34 -18.93
N TYR A 529 -10.35 -14.19 -18.70
CA TYR A 529 -11.00 -12.87 -18.58
C TYR A 529 -11.08 -12.16 -19.93
N ASP A 530 -11.97 -11.18 -20.08
CA ASP A 530 -12.05 -10.37 -21.31
C ASP A 530 -10.92 -9.33 -21.37
N TYR A 531 -10.43 -8.89 -20.21
CA TYR A 531 -9.28 -7.98 -20.07
C TYR A 531 -8.52 -8.27 -18.77
N VAL A 532 -7.24 -7.87 -18.74
CA VAL A 532 -6.38 -7.96 -17.55
C VAL A 532 -6.44 -6.64 -16.79
N ASP A 533 -6.58 -6.71 -15.48
CA ASP A 533 -6.61 -5.55 -14.59
C ASP A 533 -5.66 -5.77 -13.40
N ASP A 534 -5.11 -4.68 -12.86
CA ASP A 534 -4.26 -4.69 -11.66
C ASP A 534 -4.26 -3.30 -10.98
N HIS A 535 -3.69 -3.19 -9.78
CA HIS A 535 -3.58 -1.97 -8.99
C HIS A 535 -2.15 -1.71 -8.52
N PHE A 536 -1.79 -0.44 -8.32
CA PHE A 536 -0.60 -0.14 -7.53
C PHE A 536 -0.73 1.15 -6.74
N TYR A 537 -0.07 1.17 -5.59
CA TYR A 537 0.05 2.36 -4.76
C TYR A 537 1.52 2.65 -4.48
N VAL A 538 1.88 3.92 -4.56
CA VAL A 538 3.14 4.43 -4.04
C VAL A 538 2.88 5.06 -2.68
N ASP A 539 3.75 4.77 -1.72
CA ASP A 539 3.71 5.36 -0.37
C ASP A 539 2.36 5.14 0.34
N HIS A 540 1.76 3.95 0.23
CA HIS A 540 0.50 3.64 0.91
C HIS A 540 0.58 4.02 2.40
N PRO A 541 -0.40 4.79 2.93
CA PRO A 541 -0.28 5.36 4.26
C PRO A 541 -0.30 4.26 5.33
N GLN A 542 0.55 4.42 6.33
CA GLN A 542 0.46 3.69 7.58
C GLN A 542 -0.18 4.59 8.62
N PHE A 543 -1.41 4.27 9.03
CA PHE A 543 -2.09 4.97 10.12
C PHE A 543 -1.51 4.52 11.46
N LEU A 544 -1.11 5.48 12.30
CA LEU A 544 -0.25 5.22 13.46
C LEU A 544 -1.03 4.77 14.70
N GLU A 545 -2.28 5.22 14.84
CA GLU A 545 -3.10 4.97 16.03
C GLU A 545 -4.33 4.12 15.71
N GLN A 546 -5.13 4.58 14.75
CA GLN A 546 -6.37 3.92 14.36
C GLN A 546 -6.37 3.70 12.85
N PRO A 547 -6.80 2.53 12.36
CA PRO A 547 -6.97 2.30 10.93
C PRO A 547 -7.81 3.41 10.29
N TRP A 548 -7.32 3.93 9.16
CA TRP A 548 -8.02 4.94 8.36
C TRP A 548 -8.23 6.30 9.06
N ARG A 549 -7.46 6.62 10.10
CA ARG A 549 -7.52 7.90 10.81
C ARG A 549 -6.14 8.48 11.08
N LEU A 550 -6.02 9.81 10.93
CA LEU A 550 -4.80 10.53 11.27
C LEU A 550 -4.48 10.39 12.77
N PRO A 551 -3.19 10.44 13.16
CA PRO A 551 -2.02 10.68 12.30
C PRO A 551 -1.62 9.47 11.44
N SER A 552 -1.07 9.74 10.25
CA SER A 552 -0.51 8.73 9.35
C SER A 552 0.89 9.11 8.89
N ARG A 553 1.67 8.10 8.46
CA ARG A 553 2.99 8.28 7.85
C ARG A 553 3.09 7.54 6.52
N CYS A 554 4.08 7.89 5.73
CA CYS A 554 4.50 7.15 4.54
C CYS A 554 6.03 7.24 4.40
N SER A 555 6.63 6.36 3.60
CA SER A 555 8.09 6.38 3.36
C SER A 555 8.55 7.68 2.72
N ASN A 556 7.69 8.31 1.91
CA ASN A 556 7.94 9.61 1.27
C ASN A 556 9.24 9.60 0.45
N THR A 557 9.50 8.47 -0.22
CA THR A 557 10.72 8.27 -1.02
C THR A 557 10.48 8.78 -2.43
N SER A 558 11.45 9.47 -3.04
CA SER A 558 11.32 9.92 -4.43
C SER A 558 11.19 8.71 -5.38
N PRO A 559 10.05 8.52 -6.06
CA PRO A 559 9.86 7.38 -6.96
C PRO A 559 10.80 7.44 -8.18
N VAL A 560 11.20 8.65 -8.56
CA VAL A 560 12.16 8.90 -9.65
C VAL A 560 13.57 8.52 -9.24
N ALA A 561 14.02 8.95 -8.05
CA ALA A 561 15.38 8.65 -7.59
C ALA A 561 15.57 7.16 -7.28
N GLY A 562 14.52 6.48 -6.80
CA GLY A 562 14.55 5.04 -6.54
C GLY A 562 14.50 4.16 -7.80
N GLY A 563 14.38 4.74 -9.00
CA GLY A 563 14.23 3.99 -10.26
C GLY A 563 12.95 3.14 -10.33
N ALA A 564 12.02 3.37 -9.42
CA ALA A 564 10.79 2.61 -9.25
C ALA A 564 9.62 3.60 -9.20
N ALA A 565 9.30 4.16 -10.37
CA ALA A 565 8.31 5.23 -10.52
C ALA A 565 6.92 4.87 -9.99
N GLY A 566 6.60 3.59 -9.78
CA GLY A 566 5.24 3.05 -9.58
C GLY A 566 4.84 2.17 -10.78
N GLY A 567 3.97 1.18 -10.59
CA GLY A 567 3.40 0.38 -11.70
C GLY A 567 4.33 -0.61 -12.44
N ARG A 568 5.64 -0.61 -12.18
CA ARG A 568 6.57 -1.56 -12.82
C ARG A 568 6.17 -3.02 -12.62
N GLN A 569 5.78 -3.40 -11.40
CA GLN A 569 5.46 -4.79 -11.07
C GLN A 569 4.22 -5.29 -11.80
N ILE A 570 3.18 -4.46 -11.85
CA ILE A 570 1.94 -4.83 -12.52
C ILE A 570 2.08 -4.91 -14.04
N SER A 571 3.10 -4.25 -14.61
CA SER A 571 3.38 -4.33 -16.05
C SER A 571 3.69 -5.75 -16.50
N PHE A 572 4.22 -6.59 -15.59
CA PHE A 572 4.50 -8.01 -15.86
C PHE A 572 3.26 -8.90 -15.81
N THR A 573 2.10 -8.36 -15.44
CA THR A 573 0.85 -9.14 -15.42
C THR A 573 0.09 -9.12 -16.73
N ARG A 574 0.46 -8.22 -17.64
CA ARG A 574 -0.17 -8.01 -18.93
C ARG A 574 -0.04 -9.26 -19.81
N LEU A 575 -1.15 -9.60 -20.45
CA LEU A 575 -1.22 -10.53 -21.56
C LEU A 575 -1.30 -9.72 -22.85
N LEU A 576 -0.36 -9.91 -23.78
CA LEU A 576 -0.23 -9.04 -24.97
C LEU A 576 -1.42 -9.13 -25.93
N ASP A 577 -2.17 -10.21 -25.85
CA ASP A 577 -3.39 -10.50 -26.62
C ASP A 577 -4.67 -10.02 -25.91
N LYS A 578 -4.54 -9.32 -24.77
CA LYS A 578 -5.67 -8.75 -24.03
C LYS A 578 -5.45 -7.30 -23.64
N PRO A 579 -6.52 -6.49 -23.60
CA PRO A 579 -6.47 -5.17 -22.99
C PRO A 579 -5.96 -5.22 -21.57
N PHE A 580 -5.09 -4.26 -21.23
CA PHE A 580 -4.62 -4.05 -19.87
C PHE A 580 -5.25 -2.79 -19.28
N THR A 581 -5.80 -2.91 -18.08
CA THR A 581 -6.37 -1.80 -17.34
C THR A 581 -5.73 -1.66 -15.97
N LEU A 582 -5.85 -0.46 -15.41
CA LEU A 582 -5.42 -0.11 -14.07
C LEU A 582 -6.63 0.49 -13.36
N SER A 583 -7.44 -0.32 -12.68
CA SER A 583 -8.65 0.19 -12.01
C SER A 583 -8.40 0.99 -10.74
N GLU A 584 -7.18 0.92 -10.18
CA GLU A 584 -6.72 1.79 -9.11
C GLU A 584 -5.22 2.09 -9.20
N TYR A 585 -4.90 3.38 -9.12
CA TYR A 585 -3.58 3.79 -8.67
C TYR A 585 -3.62 5.07 -7.85
N ASN A 586 -2.65 5.21 -6.95
CA ASN A 586 -2.37 6.50 -6.34
C ASN A 586 -0.94 6.63 -5.81
N TYR A 587 -0.56 7.88 -5.61
CA TYR A 587 0.63 8.27 -4.87
C TYR A 587 0.11 8.95 -3.61
N SER A 588 0.19 8.21 -2.51
CA SER A 588 -0.68 8.48 -1.37
C SER A 588 -0.19 9.68 -0.55
N GLY A 589 -1.14 10.39 0.05
CA GLY A 589 -0.81 11.36 1.11
C GLY A 589 -0.31 10.64 2.37
N PRO A 590 0.55 11.27 3.19
CA PRO A 590 1.02 12.65 3.10
C PRO A 590 2.26 12.88 2.20
N GLY A 591 2.61 11.92 1.33
CA GLY A 591 3.83 11.98 0.52
C GLY A 591 3.94 13.23 -0.35
N ARG A 592 5.09 13.92 -0.27
CA ARG A 592 5.38 15.14 -1.04
C ARG A 592 5.51 14.87 -2.55
N TYR A 593 5.82 13.62 -2.91
CA TYR A 593 5.99 13.18 -4.30
C TYR A 593 4.66 12.81 -4.98
N ARG A 594 3.50 12.98 -4.33
CA ARG A 594 2.20 12.70 -4.96
C ARG A 594 1.96 13.46 -6.27
N GLY A 595 2.54 14.66 -6.40
CA GLY A 595 2.40 15.50 -7.58
C GLY A 595 2.97 14.89 -8.86
N VAL A 596 3.94 13.97 -8.77
CA VAL A 596 4.51 13.32 -9.98
C VAL A 596 3.67 12.14 -10.46
N GLY A 597 2.69 11.68 -9.67
CA GLY A 597 2.03 10.42 -9.91
C GLY A 597 1.23 10.33 -11.20
N GLY A 598 0.52 11.42 -11.56
CA GLY A 598 -0.20 11.49 -12.83
C GLY A 598 0.73 11.42 -14.04
N LEU A 599 1.84 12.16 -14.01
CA LEU A 599 2.84 12.18 -15.09
C LEU A 599 3.52 10.82 -15.25
N LEU A 600 4.04 10.25 -14.16
CA LEU A 600 4.77 8.98 -14.21
C LEU A 600 3.86 7.81 -14.63
N THR A 601 2.64 7.75 -14.11
CA THR A 601 1.68 6.69 -14.47
C THR A 601 1.23 6.83 -15.92
N GLY A 602 0.95 8.06 -16.38
CA GLY A 602 0.59 8.32 -17.78
C GLY A 602 1.72 7.95 -18.74
N CYS A 603 2.97 8.31 -18.44
CA CYS A 603 4.14 7.91 -19.22
C CYS A 603 4.31 6.39 -19.27
N LEU A 604 4.18 5.71 -18.12
CA LEU A 604 4.30 4.25 -18.08
C LEU A 604 3.17 3.59 -18.88
N GLY A 605 1.93 4.06 -18.73
CA GLY A 605 0.79 3.56 -19.49
C GLY A 605 0.94 3.78 -21.00
N ALA A 606 1.55 4.89 -21.42
CA ALA A 606 1.87 5.13 -22.83
C ALA A 606 2.95 4.17 -23.37
N ILE A 607 4.01 3.90 -22.58
CA ILE A 607 5.09 2.96 -22.93
C ILE A 607 4.58 1.50 -22.95
N GLN A 608 3.74 1.14 -22.00
CA GLN A 608 3.21 -0.21 -21.82
C GLN A 608 1.91 -0.45 -22.60
N ASP A 609 1.42 0.57 -23.31
CA ASP A 609 0.21 0.51 -24.12
C ASP A 609 -1.03 0.09 -23.32
N TRP A 610 -1.23 0.70 -22.16
CA TRP A 610 -2.38 0.44 -21.30
C TRP A 610 -3.66 1.03 -21.91
N SER A 611 -4.73 0.25 -21.85
CA SER A 611 -6.02 0.59 -22.44
C SER A 611 -6.85 1.52 -21.54
N VAL A 612 -6.82 1.31 -20.22
CA VAL A 612 -7.56 2.15 -19.27
C VAL A 612 -6.77 2.44 -18.00
N ILE A 613 -6.86 3.68 -17.50
CA ILE A 613 -6.23 4.11 -16.26
C ILE A 613 -7.26 4.83 -15.37
N TRP A 614 -7.47 4.32 -14.15
CA TRP A 614 -8.34 4.93 -13.15
C TRP A 614 -7.59 5.32 -11.88
N ARG A 615 -7.62 6.61 -11.52
CA ARG A 615 -6.99 7.13 -10.29
C ARG A 615 -7.87 6.87 -9.07
N PHE A 616 -7.31 6.26 -8.02
CA PHE A 616 -8.02 6.01 -6.76
C PHE A 616 -7.63 7.01 -5.67
N ALA A 617 -8.51 7.84 -5.13
CA ALA A 617 -9.84 8.17 -5.61
C ALA A 617 -9.94 9.69 -5.77
N TYR A 618 -10.91 10.14 -6.57
CA TYR A 618 -11.23 11.56 -6.66
C TYR A 618 -11.93 12.03 -5.40
N SER A 619 -12.88 11.25 -4.87
CA SER A 619 -13.48 11.51 -3.57
C SER A 619 -14.05 10.25 -2.91
N HIS A 620 -14.01 10.24 -1.58
CA HIS A 620 -14.71 9.28 -0.71
C HIS A 620 -15.94 9.90 -0.03
N ASN A 621 -16.11 11.23 -0.12
CA ASN A 621 -17.15 11.95 0.61
C ASN A 621 -17.83 13.02 -0.26
N ARG A 622 -19.17 13.06 -0.22
CA ARG A 622 -19.96 14.09 -0.92
C ARG A 622 -19.64 15.53 -0.51
N GLY A 623 -19.13 15.76 0.70
CA GLY A 623 -18.72 17.08 1.19
C GLY A 623 -17.46 17.63 0.49
N ASN A 624 -16.74 16.80 -0.26
CA ASN A 624 -15.54 17.18 -1.01
C ASN A 624 -15.80 17.37 -2.53
N LEU A 625 -17.07 17.37 -2.95
CA LEU A 625 -17.48 17.44 -4.37
C LEU A 625 -17.91 18.84 -4.81
#